data_AF-A0A925LHH7-F1
#
_entry.id   AF-A0A925LHH7-F1
#
_cell.length_a   1.000
_cell.length_b   1.000
_cell.length_c   1.000
_cell.angle_alpha   90.00
_cell.angle_beta   90.00
_cell.angle_gamma   90.00
#
_symmetry.space_group_name_H-M   'P 1'
#
loop_
_entity.id
_entity.type
_entity.pdbx_description
1 polymer ?
#
loop_
_entity_poly.entity_id
_entity_poly.type
_entity_poly.pdbx_seq_one_letter_code
_entity_poly.pdbx_strand_id
1 'polypeptide(L)'
;RLISCQEEITRLSKLVGDLEQLTQIENDYIPLELSEFDVSESIQKIIQRFEAEFKAQHIHVHLDLRQQMLLADKDKMTQILINLISNALKFTPQEGSIRIKTYEEGNQFVFQIKDSGIGIAAEEQRLIFERFYRTDLSRTRATGGSGIGLTIVKRLVEAHHGQIHVESELGKGAEFTVSLPQ
;
A
#
# COMPACT_ATOMS: atom_id res chain seq x y z
N ARG A 1 22.85 7.69 22.82
CA ARG A 1 23.78 6.71 22.23
C ARG A 1 23.11 5.34 22.00
N LEU A 2 22.45 4.73 23.00
CA LEU A 2 21.68 3.48 22.79
C LEU A 2 20.48 3.64 21.83
N ILE A 3 19.75 4.76 21.93
CA ILE A 3 18.60 5.08 21.05
C ILE A 3 19.01 5.11 19.57
N SER A 4 20.14 5.75 19.26
CA SER A 4 20.70 5.80 17.90
C SER A 4 21.10 4.42 17.36
N CYS A 5 21.62 3.53 18.21
CA CYS A 5 21.97 2.17 17.80
C CYS A 5 20.71 1.34 17.53
N GLN A 6 19.66 1.54 18.34
CA GLN A 6 18.38 0.85 18.18
C GLN A 6 17.64 1.31 16.90
N GLU A 7 17.66 2.60 16.60
CA GLU A 7 17.15 3.15 15.32
C GLU A 7 17.90 2.59 14.11
N GLU A 8 19.22 2.44 14.23
CA GLU A 8 20.09 1.91 13.17
C GLU A 8 19.87 0.41 12.95
N ILE A 9 19.66 -0.36 14.03
CA ILE A 9 19.26 -1.77 13.98
C ILE A 9 17.88 -1.92 13.35
N THR A 10 16.88 -1.12 13.73
CA THR A 10 15.55 -1.15 13.12
C THR A 10 15.62 -0.83 11.63
N ARG A 11 16.44 0.15 11.25
CA ARG A 11 16.66 0.49 9.84
C ARG A 11 17.34 -0.64 9.08
N LEU A 12 18.37 -1.28 9.64
CA LEU A 12 19.04 -2.42 9.03
C LEU A 12 18.10 -3.63 8.89
N SER A 13 17.33 -3.96 9.93
CA SER A 13 16.34 -5.04 9.86
C SER A 13 15.28 -4.77 8.80
N LYS A 14 14.86 -3.51 8.64
CA LYS A 14 13.93 -3.12 7.57
C LYS A 14 14.57 -3.30 6.20
N LEU A 15 15.83 -2.89 6.01
CA LEU A 15 16.57 -3.07 4.76
C LEU A 15 16.80 -4.54 4.41
N VAL A 16 17.07 -5.40 5.41
CA VAL A 16 17.22 -6.85 5.22
C VAL A 16 15.88 -7.46 4.83
N GLY A 17 14.79 -7.13 5.53
CA GLY A 17 13.46 -7.63 5.18
C GLY A 17 12.99 -7.14 3.81
N ASP A 18 13.30 -5.89 3.46
CA ASP A 18 13.06 -5.33 2.13
C ASP A 18 13.84 -6.07 1.03
N LEU A 19 15.09 -6.47 1.30
CA LEU A 19 15.93 -7.25 0.38
C LEU A 19 15.44 -8.70 0.23
N GLU A 20 15.01 -9.32 1.33
CA GLU A 20 14.38 -10.65 1.31
C GLU A 20 13.08 -10.63 0.49
N GLN A 21 12.26 -9.59 0.64
CA GLN A 21 11.05 -9.43 -0.16
C GLN A 21 11.35 -9.20 -1.64
N LEU A 22 12.39 -8.42 -1.96
CA LEU A 22 12.84 -8.24 -3.33
C LEU A 22 13.30 -9.54 -3.97
N THR A 23 14.15 -10.32 -3.29
CA THR A 23 14.66 -11.59 -3.82
C THR A 23 13.55 -12.62 -4.03
N GLN A 24 12.51 -12.63 -3.19
CA GLN A 24 11.33 -13.48 -3.41
C GLN A 24 10.50 -13.09 -4.63
N ILE A 25 10.47 -11.79 -4.98
CA ILE A 25 9.65 -11.23 -6.06
C ILE A 25 10.43 -11.11 -7.39
N GLU A 26 11.75 -11.31 -7.34
CA GLU A 26 12.65 -11.35 -8.51
C GLU A 26 12.48 -12.58 -9.39
N ASN A 27 11.93 -13.66 -8.86
CA ASN A 27 11.50 -14.77 -9.70
C ASN A 27 10.35 -14.30 -10.60
N ASP A 28 10.41 -14.65 -11.89
CA ASP A 28 9.34 -14.36 -12.86
C ASP A 28 8.01 -15.00 -12.45
N TYR A 29 8.06 -16.00 -11.56
CA TYR A 29 6.92 -16.72 -11.04
C TYR A 29 6.78 -16.51 -9.52
N ILE A 30 5.64 -15.93 -9.11
CA ILE A 30 5.22 -15.83 -7.72
C ILE A 30 4.14 -16.91 -7.51
N PRO A 31 4.43 -18.01 -6.81
CA PRO A 31 3.41 -19.01 -6.50
C PRO A 31 2.34 -18.39 -5.60
N LEU A 32 1.07 -18.57 -5.98
CA LEU A 32 -0.08 -18.12 -5.20
C LEU A 32 -0.76 -19.32 -4.54
N GLU A 33 -1.05 -19.19 -3.25
CA GLU A 33 -1.89 -20.13 -2.50
C GLU A 33 -3.32 -19.59 -2.42
N LEU A 34 -4.10 -19.86 -3.46
CA LEU A 34 -5.45 -19.33 -3.60
C LEU A 34 -6.39 -19.93 -2.55
N SER A 35 -7.14 -19.06 -1.88
CA SER A 35 -8.22 -19.43 -0.96
C SER A 35 -9.35 -18.42 -1.05
N GLU A 36 -10.57 -18.84 -0.75
CA GLU A 36 -11.69 -17.91 -0.62
C GLU A 36 -11.67 -17.27 0.77
N PHE A 37 -11.72 -15.94 0.83
CA PHE A 37 -11.83 -15.20 2.08
C PHE A 37 -12.58 -13.88 1.90
N ASP A 38 -13.08 -13.34 3.01
CA ASP A 38 -13.71 -12.02 3.03
C ASP A 38 -12.64 -10.91 3.09
N VAL A 39 -12.52 -10.15 2.00
CA VAL A 39 -11.54 -9.07 1.90
C VAL A 39 -11.93 -7.89 2.80
N SER A 40 -13.23 -7.67 3.02
CA SER A 40 -13.71 -6.57 3.86
C SER A 40 -13.29 -6.75 5.32
N GLU A 41 -13.35 -7.97 5.84
CA GLU A 41 -12.83 -8.29 7.18
C GLU A 41 -11.33 -8.06 7.27
N SER A 42 -10.59 -8.40 6.21
CA SER A 42 -9.14 -8.23 6.17
C SER A 42 -8.76 -6.75 6.21
N ILE A 43 -9.46 -5.91 5.45
CA ILE A 43 -9.29 -4.45 5.48
C ILE A 43 -9.59 -3.90 6.88
N GLN A 44 -10.71 -4.30 7.49
CA GLN A 44 -11.09 -3.84 8.84
C GLN A 44 -10.03 -4.19 9.90
N LYS A 45 -9.51 -5.44 9.88
CA LYS A 45 -8.44 -5.88 10.78
C LYS A 45 -7.16 -5.05 10.60
N ILE A 46 -6.81 -4.72 9.35
CA ILE A 46 -5.65 -3.86 9.07
C ILE A 46 -5.89 -2.45 9.59
N ILE A 47 -7.07 -1.86 9.36
CA ILE A 47 -7.38 -0.50 9.83
C ILE A 47 -7.34 -0.43 11.36
N GLN A 48 -7.85 -1.45 12.04
CA GLN A 48 -7.76 -1.55 13.50
C GLN A 48 -6.30 -1.60 13.99
N ARG A 49 -5.42 -2.29 13.25
CA ARG A 49 -3.99 -2.34 13.58
C ARG A 49 -3.30 -0.96 13.50
N PHE A 50 -3.72 -0.11 12.58
CA PHE A 50 -3.18 1.25 12.39
C PHE A 50 -3.95 2.33 13.15
N GLU A 51 -4.92 1.96 14.00
CA GLU A 51 -5.81 2.90 14.68
C GLU A 51 -5.05 3.90 15.56
N ALA A 52 -3.98 3.45 16.23
CA ALA A 52 -3.16 4.30 17.08
C ALA A 52 -2.42 5.38 16.25
N GLU A 53 -1.87 5.01 15.10
CA GLU A 53 -1.17 5.92 14.20
C GLU A 53 -2.13 6.90 13.52
N PHE A 54 -3.32 6.45 13.12
CA PHE A 54 -4.35 7.35 12.59
C PHE A 54 -4.78 8.37 13.63
N LYS A 55 -5.01 7.95 14.89
CA LYS A 55 -5.35 8.86 15.99
C LYS A 55 -4.21 9.83 16.32
N ALA A 56 -2.96 9.37 16.33
CA ALA A 56 -1.81 10.22 16.60
C ALA A 56 -1.66 11.35 15.57
N GLN A 57 -2.05 11.10 14.31
CA GLN A 57 -2.04 12.10 13.23
C GLN A 57 -3.41 12.76 12.99
N HIS A 58 -4.42 12.44 13.79
CA HIS A 58 -5.80 12.93 13.62
C HIS A 58 -6.34 12.71 12.20
N ILE A 59 -6.02 11.57 11.59
CA ILE A 59 -6.47 11.25 10.24
C ILE A 59 -7.91 10.73 10.28
N HIS A 60 -8.77 11.31 9.45
CA HIS A 60 -10.15 10.87 9.26
C HIS A 60 -10.21 9.71 8.25
N VAL A 61 -10.50 8.51 8.74
CA VAL A 61 -10.64 7.31 7.90
C VAL A 61 -12.12 7.05 7.58
N HIS A 62 -12.45 7.01 6.29
CA HIS A 62 -13.79 6.68 5.79
C HIS A 62 -13.75 5.32 5.08
N LEU A 63 -14.60 4.40 5.52
CA LEU A 63 -14.70 3.05 4.97
C LEU A 63 -16.04 2.88 4.24
N ASP A 64 -15.97 2.55 2.96
CA ASP A 64 -17.10 2.16 2.10
C ASP A 64 -16.82 0.75 1.56
N LEU A 65 -16.99 -0.24 2.43
CA LEU A 65 -16.59 -1.63 2.15
C LEU A 65 -17.83 -2.46 1.84
N ARG A 66 -17.82 -3.09 0.66
CA ARG A 66 -18.76 -4.15 0.33
C ARG A 66 -18.23 -5.48 0.86
N GLN A 67 -19.09 -6.22 1.56
CA GLN A 67 -18.78 -7.59 1.98
C GLN A 67 -18.71 -8.48 0.74
N GLN A 68 -17.58 -9.15 0.54
CA GLN A 68 -17.31 -9.89 -0.68
C GLN A 68 -16.25 -10.97 -0.45
N MET A 69 -16.57 -12.18 -0.89
CA MET A 69 -15.62 -13.28 -0.96
C MET A 69 -14.75 -13.12 -2.21
N LEU A 70 -13.45 -13.26 -2.06
CA LEU A 70 -12.48 -13.22 -3.15
C LEU A 70 -11.65 -14.49 -3.14
N LEU A 71 -11.48 -15.11 -4.31
CA LEU A 71 -10.53 -16.19 -4.52
C LEU A 71 -9.15 -15.59 -4.81
N ALA A 72 -8.30 -15.48 -3.80
CA ALA A 72 -6.96 -14.90 -3.93
C ALA A 72 -6.00 -15.51 -2.90
N ASP A 73 -4.71 -15.22 -3.04
CA ASP A 73 -3.76 -15.50 -1.96
C ASP A 73 -3.95 -14.46 -0.85
N LYS A 74 -4.45 -14.93 0.30
CA LYS A 74 -4.82 -14.07 1.42
C LYS A 74 -3.63 -13.30 2.00
N ASP A 75 -2.46 -13.93 2.07
CA ASP A 75 -1.27 -13.33 2.66
C ASP A 75 -0.69 -12.27 1.72
N LYS A 76 -0.64 -12.55 0.41
CA LYS A 76 -0.24 -11.55 -0.58
C LYS A 76 -1.23 -10.41 -0.69
N MET A 77 -2.54 -10.67 -0.64
CA MET A 77 -3.54 -9.62 -0.61
C MET A 77 -3.40 -8.74 0.64
N THR A 78 -3.18 -9.36 1.81
CA THR A 78 -2.90 -8.62 3.06
C THR A 78 -1.66 -7.72 2.91
N GLN A 79 -0.61 -8.20 2.25
CA GLN A 79 0.59 -7.42 1.97
C GLN A 79 0.31 -6.23 1.04
N ILE A 80 -0.50 -6.42 -0.01
CA ILE A 80 -0.96 -5.33 -0.88
C ILE A 80 -1.67 -4.25 -0.07
N LEU A 81 -2.67 -4.65 0.73
CA LEU A 81 -3.48 -3.75 1.54
C LEU A 81 -2.62 -2.97 2.55
N ILE A 82 -1.74 -3.64 3.28
CA ILE A 82 -0.85 -2.99 4.26
C ILE A 82 0.05 -1.97 3.58
N ASN A 83 0.64 -2.28 2.43
CA ASN A 83 1.53 -1.35 1.73
C ASN A 83 0.78 -0.08 1.28
N LEU A 84 -0.42 -0.23 0.72
CA LEU A 84 -1.22 0.90 0.26
C LEU A 84 -1.74 1.74 1.43
N ILE A 85 -2.27 1.12 2.49
CA ILE A 85 -2.76 1.80 3.69
C ILE A 85 -1.63 2.53 4.42
N SER A 86 -0.47 1.88 4.55
CA SER A 86 0.71 2.49 5.17
C SER A 86 1.22 3.69 4.35
N ASN A 87 1.21 3.62 3.02
CA ASN A 87 1.54 4.76 2.17
C ASN A 87 0.57 5.91 2.37
N ALA A 88 -0.74 5.65 2.36
CA ALA A 88 -1.75 6.67 2.59
C ALA A 88 -1.53 7.37 3.95
N LEU A 89 -1.36 6.60 5.04
CA LEU A 89 -1.04 7.12 6.38
C LEU A 89 0.25 7.96 6.40
N LYS A 90 1.28 7.54 5.67
CA LYS A 90 2.59 8.18 5.66
C LYS A 90 2.60 9.51 4.90
N PHE A 91 1.82 9.62 3.83
CA PHE A 91 1.83 10.78 2.93
C PHE A 91 0.68 11.76 3.18
N THR A 92 -0.32 11.35 3.96
CA THR A 92 -1.37 12.23 4.48
C THR A 92 -0.81 13.13 5.58
N PRO A 93 -1.00 14.46 5.53
CA PRO A 93 -0.64 15.35 6.63
C PRO A 93 -1.57 15.16 7.84
N GLN A 94 -1.19 15.74 8.98
CA GLN A 94 -2.05 15.79 10.16
C GLN A 94 -3.41 16.43 9.82
N GLU A 95 -4.49 15.94 10.44
CA GLU A 95 -5.89 16.36 10.16
C GLU A 95 -6.38 16.02 8.74
N GLY A 96 -5.61 15.24 7.98
CA GLY A 96 -6.01 14.80 6.64
C GLY A 96 -7.07 13.69 6.66
N SER A 97 -7.42 13.19 5.48
CA SER A 97 -8.43 12.15 5.32
C SER A 97 -7.96 11.04 4.39
N ILE A 98 -8.42 9.83 4.68
CA ILE A 98 -8.23 8.65 3.85
C ILE A 98 -9.59 8.00 3.63
N ARG A 99 -9.94 7.73 2.38
CA ARG A 99 -11.14 6.98 2.01
C ARG A 99 -10.75 5.65 1.40
N ILE A 100 -11.32 4.56 1.91
CA ILE A 100 -11.13 3.22 1.38
C ILE A 100 -12.48 2.72 0.89
N LYS A 101 -12.50 2.24 -0.35
CA LYS A 101 -13.72 1.75 -1.02
C LYS A 101 -13.47 0.38 -1.62
N THR A 102 -14.42 -0.54 -1.50
CA THR A 102 -14.45 -1.78 -2.30
C THR A 102 -15.76 -1.92 -3.06
N TYR A 103 -15.68 -2.43 -4.28
CA TYR A 103 -16.84 -2.68 -5.13
C TYR A 103 -16.53 -3.75 -6.19
N GLU A 104 -17.57 -4.17 -6.90
CA GLU A 104 -17.44 -5.03 -8.07
C GLU A 104 -17.64 -4.18 -9.32
N GLU A 105 -16.78 -4.37 -10.32
CA GLU A 105 -16.94 -3.83 -11.66
C GLU A 105 -16.84 -4.97 -12.67
N GLY A 106 -17.97 -5.37 -13.25
CA GLY A 106 -18.03 -6.58 -14.08
C GLY A 106 -17.69 -7.85 -13.28
N ASN A 107 -16.64 -8.57 -13.69
CA ASN A 107 -16.13 -9.77 -13.01
C ASN A 107 -14.80 -9.48 -12.28
N GLN A 108 -14.63 -8.25 -11.81
CA GLN A 108 -13.44 -7.81 -11.08
C GLN A 108 -13.82 -7.28 -9.71
N PHE A 109 -13.06 -7.71 -8.71
CA PHE A 109 -12.99 -7.05 -7.41
C PHE A 109 -12.16 -5.79 -7.55
N VAL A 110 -12.66 -4.67 -7.01
CA VAL A 110 -11.95 -3.39 -7.00
C VAL A 110 -11.74 -2.92 -5.58
N PHE A 111 -10.49 -2.63 -5.23
CA PHE A 111 -10.06 -1.94 -4.02
C PHE A 111 -9.52 -0.57 -4.38
N GLN A 112 -10.02 0.48 -3.73
CA GLN A 112 -9.61 1.85 -3.97
C GLN A 112 -9.28 2.52 -2.66
N ILE A 113 -8.15 3.23 -2.61
CA ILE A 113 -7.72 4.03 -1.48
C ILE A 113 -7.31 5.42 -1.94
N LYS A 114 -7.96 6.43 -1.38
CA LYS A 114 -7.73 7.84 -1.66
C LYS A 114 -7.26 8.55 -0.41
N ASP A 115 -6.13 9.23 -0.49
CA ASP A 115 -5.63 10.12 0.55
C ASP A 115 -5.75 11.59 0.16
N SER A 116 -5.74 12.49 1.15
CA SER A 116 -5.64 13.94 0.97
C SER A 116 -4.20 14.44 1.20
N GLY A 117 -3.21 13.63 0.79
CA GLY A 117 -1.80 13.85 1.01
C GLY A 117 -1.15 14.85 0.06
N ILE A 118 0.18 14.77 -0.02
CA ILE A 118 1.00 15.65 -0.86
C ILE A 118 0.79 15.47 -2.37
N GLY A 119 0.17 14.37 -2.78
CA GLY A 119 0.04 13.99 -4.18
C GLY A 119 1.37 13.63 -4.86
N ILE A 120 1.27 13.32 -6.15
CA ILE A 120 2.34 12.79 -6.99
C ILE A 120 2.30 13.51 -8.34
N ALA A 121 3.44 14.03 -8.78
CA ALA A 121 3.53 14.72 -10.07
C ALA A 121 3.22 13.77 -11.23
N ALA A 122 2.63 14.29 -12.31
CA ALA A 122 2.17 13.47 -13.43
C ALA A 122 3.31 12.65 -14.07
N GLU A 123 4.51 13.23 -14.21
CA GLU A 123 5.69 12.52 -14.71
C GLU A 123 6.20 11.40 -13.77
N GLU A 124 5.91 11.47 -12.47
CA GLU A 124 6.37 10.50 -11.48
C GLU A 124 5.41 9.32 -11.31
N GLN A 125 4.13 9.46 -11.68
CA GLN A 125 3.08 8.45 -11.44
C GLN A 125 3.36 7.07 -12.06
N ARG A 126 4.10 7.01 -13.16
CA ARG A 126 4.54 5.72 -13.73
C ARG A 126 5.75 5.15 -13.00
N LEU A 127 6.61 6.02 -12.49
CA LEU A 127 7.90 5.68 -11.88
C LEU A 127 7.74 5.20 -10.44
N ILE A 128 6.67 5.58 -9.73
CA ILE A 128 6.45 5.16 -8.33
C ILE A 128 6.35 3.64 -8.12
N PHE A 129 6.09 2.87 -9.19
CA PHE A 129 6.08 1.42 -9.15
C PHE A 129 7.45 0.79 -9.43
N GLU A 130 8.42 1.58 -9.90
CA GLU A 130 9.79 1.13 -10.15
C GLU A 130 10.55 0.93 -8.85
N ARG A 131 11.45 -0.06 -8.85
CA ARG A 131 12.21 -0.45 -7.67
C ARG A 131 13.08 0.70 -7.18
N PHE A 132 13.09 0.90 -5.87
CA PHE A 132 13.86 1.94 -5.18
C PHE A 132 13.48 3.37 -5.58
N TYR A 133 12.43 3.55 -6.39
CA TYR A 133 12.00 4.86 -6.81
C TYR A 133 11.34 5.60 -5.64
N ARG A 134 11.69 6.88 -5.54
CA ARG A 134 11.21 7.81 -4.52
C ARG A 134 11.12 9.19 -5.15
N THR A 135 9.94 9.80 -5.03
CA THR A 135 9.69 11.18 -5.47
C THR A 135 10.56 12.15 -4.67
N ASP A 136 10.91 13.28 -5.26
CA ASP A 136 11.81 14.25 -4.61
C ASP A 136 11.24 14.80 -3.29
N LEU A 137 9.91 14.99 -3.22
CA LEU A 137 9.18 15.37 -2.00
C LEU A 137 9.26 14.30 -0.90
N SER A 138 9.33 13.02 -1.29
CA SER A 138 9.50 11.92 -0.34
C SER A 138 10.95 11.76 0.14
N ARG A 139 11.95 12.27 -0.61
CA ARG A 139 13.38 12.22 -0.24
C ARG A 139 13.74 13.21 0.86
N THR A 140 13.11 14.38 0.85
CA THR A 140 13.36 15.47 1.82
C THR A 140 12.74 15.20 3.18
N ARG A 141 11.63 14.45 3.25
CA ARG A 141 11.08 13.98 4.52
C ARG A 141 11.92 12.81 5.06
N ALA A 142 12.23 12.82 6.35
CA ALA A 142 12.87 11.71 7.09
C ALA A 142 12.02 10.42 7.16
N THR A 143 11.10 10.22 6.22
CA THR A 143 10.04 9.20 6.24
C THR A 143 10.51 7.80 5.86
N GLY A 144 11.82 7.52 5.87
CA GLY A 144 12.39 6.16 5.97
C GLY A 144 11.82 5.08 5.02
N GLY A 145 11.36 5.48 3.82
CA GLY A 145 10.82 4.54 2.83
C GLY A 145 11.92 3.97 1.96
N SER A 146 11.88 2.65 1.73
CA SER A 146 12.84 1.93 0.89
C SER A 146 12.60 2.10 -0.61
N GLY A 147 11.39 2.56 -1.00
CA GLY A 147 10.99 2.64 -2.42
C GLY A 147 10.61 1.29 -3.02
N ILE A 148 10.30 0.29 -2.18
CA ILE A 148 10.03 -1.10 -2.61
C ILE A 148 8.53 -1.45 -2.47
N GLY A 149 7.82 -0.83 -1.52
CA GLY A 149 6.43 -1.20 -1.21
C GLY A 149 5.48 -1.17 -2.41
N LEU A 150 5.53 -0.12 -3.25
CA LEU A 150 4.68 -0.05 -4.44
C LEU A 150 5.11 -1.01 -5.55
N THR A 151 6.40 -1.31 -5.68
CA THR A 151 6.88 -2.36 -6.57
C THR A 151 6.33 -3.73 -6.16
N ILE A 152 6.35 -4.04 -4.86
CA ILE A 152 5.76 -5.26 -4.32
C ILE A 152 4.27 -5.32 -4.67
N VAL A 153 3.53 -4.23 -4.40
CA VAL A 153 2.11 -4.17 -4.72
C VAL A 153 1.87 -4.48 -6.19
N LYS A 154 2.58 -3.81 -7.11
CA LYS A 154 2.44 -4.05 -8.55
C LYS A 154 2.67 -5.51 -8.91
N ARG A 155 3.75 -6.11 -8.43
CA ARG A 155 4.10 -7.51 -8.72
C ARG A 155 3.08 -8.51 -8.17
N LEU A 156 2.60 -8.30 -6.95
CA LEU A 156 1.58 -9.17 -6.34
C LEU A 156 0.25 -9.05 -7.05
N VAL A 157 -0.15 -7.84 -7.46
CA VAL A 157 -1.36 -7.61 -8.24
C VAL A 157 -1.24 -8.28 -9.62
N GLU A 158 -0.11 -8.12 -10.30
CA GLU A 158 0.17 -8.78 -11.59
C GLU A 158 0.17 -10.32 -11.47
N ALA A 159 0.70 -10.86 -10.37
CA ALA A 159 0.65 -12.31 -10.10
C ALA A 159 -0.79 -12.83 -9.95
N HIS A 160 -1.71 -12.00 -9.45
CA HIS A 160 -3.15 -12.29 -9.41
C HIS A 160 -3.88 -11.95 -10.73
N HIS A 161 -3.13 -11.67 -11.82
CA HIS A 161 -3.69 -11.24 -13.10
C HIS A 161 -4.52 -9.95 -13.02
N GLY A 162 -4.28 -9.14 -12.00
CA GLY A 162 -4.94 -7.87 -11.77
C GLY A 162 -4.19 -6.68 -12.38
N GLN A 163 -4.69 -5.49 -12.06
CA GLN A 163 -4.09 -4.22 -12.44
C GLN A 163 -4.06 -3.26 -11.25
N ILE A 164 -3.03 -2.42 -11.21
CA ILE A 164 -2.95 -1.29 -10.31
C ILE A 164 -2.73 0.00 -11.10
N HIS A 165 -3.46 1.04 -10.75
CA HIS A 165 -3.23 2.38 -11.27
C HIS A 165 -3.24 3.42 -10.15
N VAL A 166 -2.73 4.61 -10.46
CA VAL A 166 -2.75 5.76 -9.57
C VAL A 166 -3.30 6.96 -10.32
N GLU A 167 -4.13 7.74 -9.65
CA GLU A 167 -4.55 9.08 -10.07
C GLU A 167 -4.17 10.06 -8.97
N SER A 168 -3.43 11.10 -9.32
CA SER A 168 -2.94 12.05 -8.31
C SER A 168 -2.68 13.43 -8.89
N GLU A 169 -2.80 14.43 -8.05
CA GLU A 169 -2.41 15.81 -8.34
C GLU A 169 -1.63 16.35 -7.13
N LEU A 170 -0.53 17.06 -7.40
CA LEU A 170 0.29 17.66 -6.35
C LEU A 170 -0.56 18.56 -5.44
N GLY A 171 -0.45 18.33 -4.14
CA GLY A 171 -1.19 19.05 -3.10
C GLY A 171 -2.66 18.64 -2.93
N LYS A 172 -3.19 17.72 -3.74
CA LYS A 172 -4.58 17.22 -3.63
C LYS A 172 -4.70 15.76 -3.22
N GLY A 173 -3.57 15.08 -3.00
CA GLY A 173 -3.50 13.68 -2.60
C GLY A 173 -3.40 12.71 -3.76
N ALA A 174 -3.48 11.43 -3.45
CA ALA A 174 -3.38 10.34 -4.42
C ALA A 174 -4.52 9.33 -4.23
N GLU A 175 -4.86 8.66 -5.32
CA GLU A 175 -5.87 7.62 -5.37
C GLU A 175 -5.27 6.40 -6.07
N PHE A 176 -5.11 5.32 -5.31
CA PHE A 176 -4.65 4.04 -5.83
C PHE A 176 -5.84 3.11 -5.99
N THR A 177 -5.92 2.47 -7.16
CA THR A 177 -6.97 1.50 -7.48
C THR A 177 -6.32 0.20 -7.88
N VAL A 178 -6.73 -0.88 -7.22
CA VAL A 178 -6.34 -2.26 -7.51
C VAL A 178 -7.58 -3.02 -7.97
N SER A 179 -7.50 -3.62 -9.15
CA SER A 179 -8.55 -4.48 -9.70
C SER A 179 -8.03 -5.91 -9.86
N LEU A 180 -8.71 -6.89 -9.28
CA LEU A 180 -8.38 -8.32 -9.40
C LEU A 180 -9.53 -9.06 -10.09
N PRO A 181 -9.27 -9.99 -11.02
CA PRO A 181 -10.32 -10.88 -11.52
C PRO A 181 -10.86 -11.75 -10.38
N GLN A 182 -12.18 -11.96 -10.36
CA GLN A 182 -12.83 -12.93 -9.47
C GLN A 182 -12.76 -14.35 -10.04
#